data_AF-A0A1X6NF39-F1
#
_entry.id   AF-A0A1X6NF39-F1
#
_cell.length_a   1.000
_cell.length_b   1.000
_cell.length_c   1.000
_cell.angle_alpha   90.00
_cell.angle_beta   90.00
_cell.angle_gamma   90.00
#
_symmetry.space_group_name_H-M   'P 1'
#
loop_
_entity.id
_entity.type
_entity.pdbx_description
1 polymer ?
#
loop_
_entity_poly.entity_id
_entity_poly.type
_entity_poly.pdbx_seq_one_letter_code
_entity_poly.pdbx_strand_id
1 'polypeptide(L)'
;PSNASLFTRTKTTHRPDYTMARDRMGIPPLPAPSNSDVLLYTFDDELMETSIRNIAFLRRNPPCWVTPRKETGCLPGVMRRWLLEQGRIVEASEGELSKRDLVDEEVVLTFNGVEGCRWGRIVLTST
;
A
#
# COMPACT_ATOMS: atom_id res chain seq x y z
N PRO A 1 -4.98 -8.24 8.60
CA PRO A 1 -4.27 -7.22 9.42
C PRO A 1 -2.79 -7.60 9.53
N SER A 2 -1.91 -6.61 9.71
CA SER A 2 -0.45 -6.79 9.82
C SER A 2 0.10 -5.92 10.95
N ASN A 3 1.20 -6.36 11.58
CA ASN A 3 1.88 -5.57 12.61
C ASN A 3 2.97 -4.70 11.98
N ALA A 4 3.04 -3.43 12.36
CA ALA A 4 4.20 -2.60 12.07
C ALA A 4 5.44 -3.21 12.77
N SER A 5 6.53 -3.39 12.03
CA SER A 5 7.76 -3.97 12.57
C SER A 5 9.00 -3.37 11.91
N LEU A 6 10.19 -3.76 12.39
CA LEU A 6 11.44 -3.46 11.70
C LEU A 6 11.42 -3.95 10.24
N PHE A 7 10.75 -5.08 9.98
CA PHE A 7 10.72 -5.73 8.68
C PHE A 7 9.69 -5.14 7.70
N THR A 8 8.73 -4.35 8.19
CA THR A 8 7.84 -3.55 7.33
C THR A 8 8.44 -2.17 7.04
N ARG A 9 9.19 -1.61 8.00
CA ARG A 9 9.87 -0.31 7.86
C ARG A 9 11.21 -0.39 7.11
N THR A 10 11.79 -1.58 6.99
CA THR A 10 13.07 -1.82 6.30
C THR A 10 12.90 -2.87 5.22
N LYS A 11 13.36 -2.59 4.00
CA LYS A 11 13.31 -3.56 2.92
C LYS A 11 14.37 -4.64 3.16
N THR A 12 13.93 -5.83 3.53
CA THR A 12 14.78 -7.00 3.76
C THR A 12 14.28 -8.22 2.99
N THR A 13 15.06 -9.29 3.00
CA THR A 13 14.66 -10.62 2.51
C THR A 13 13.75 -11.37 3.49
N HIS A 14 13.65 -10.92 4.75
CA HIS A 14 12.70 -11.46 5.72
C HIS A 14 11.31 -10.86 5.47
N ARG A 15 10.45 -11.60 4.78
CA ARG A 15 9.15 -11.11 4.29
C ARG A 15 7.94 -12.01 4.61
N PRO A 16 7.88 -12.75 5.74
CA PRO A 16 6.80 -13.70 5.99
C PRO A 16 5.41 -13.05 5.95
N ASP A 17 5.24 -11.86 6.54
CA ASP A 17 3.95 -11.15 6.56
C ASP A 17 3.43 -10.84 5.15
N TYR A 18 4.31 -10.38 4.27
CA TYR A 18 3.98 -10.08 2.87
C TYR A 18 3.73 -11.37 2.07
N THR A 19 4.52 -12.42 2.28
CA THR A 19 4.33 -13.73 1.62
C THR A 19 2.98 -14.32 2.01
N MET A 20 2.68 -14.39 3.32
CA MET A 20 1.40 -14.89 3.81
C MET A 20 0.21 -14.06 3.30
N ALA A 21 0.37 -12.74 3.14
CA ALA A 21 -0.67 -11.89 2.56
C ALA A 21 -0.96 -12.24 1.10
N ARG A 22 0.08 -12.52 0.30
CA ARG A 22 -0.07 -12.96 -1.10
C ARG A 22 -0.72 -14.34 -1.16
N ASP A 23 -0.27 -15.26 -0.31
CA ASP A 23 -0.77 -16.64 -0.26
C ASP A 23 -2.28 -16.68 0.07
N ARG A 24 -2.73 -15.87 1.03
CA ARG A 24 -4.17 -15.73 1.36
C ARG A 24 -5.03 -15.29 0.18
N MET A 25 -4.45 -14.56 -0.76
CA MET A 25 -5.12 -14.04 -1.94
C MET A 25 -4.88 -14.89 -3.20
N GLY A 26 -4.19 -16.04 -3.07
CA GLY A 26 -3.82 -16.88 -4.20
C GLY A 26 -2.86 -16.21 -5.19
N ILE A 27 -2.13 -15.17 -4.76
CA ILE A 27 -1.19 -14.44 -5.61
C ILE A 27 0.15 -15.20 -5.63
N PRO A 28 0.72 -15.54 -6.81
CA PRO A 28 1.97 -16.27 -6.90
C PRO A 28 3.12 -15.65 -6.10
N PRO A 29 4.03 -16.46 -5.53
CA PRO A 29 5.20 -15.94 -4.82
C PRO A 29 6.14 -15.20 -5.77
N LEU A 30 6.90 -14.25 -5.24
CA LEU A 30 7.92 -13.54 -6.02
C LEU A 30 9.08 -14.51 -6.39
N PRO A 31 9.70 -14.37 -7.57
CA PRO A 31 9.53 -13.29 -8.55
C PRO A 31 8.51 -13.60 -9.66
N ALA A 32 7.59 -14.55 -9.46
CA ALA A 32 6.62 -14.91 -10.50
C ALA A 32 5.78 -13.67 -10.91
N PRO A 33 5.59 -13.43 -12.22
CA PRO A 33 4.84 -12.28 -12.69
C PRO A 33 3.37 -12.38 -12.26
N SER A 34 2.81 -11.26 -11.83
CA SER A 34 1.41 -11.13 -11.44
C SER A 34 0.93 -9.72 -11.75
N ASN A 35 -0.27 -9.60 -12.31
CA ASN A 35 -0.96 -8.32 -12.49
C ASN A 35 -1.69 -7.87 -11.22
N SER A 36 -1.76 -8.74 -10.21
CA SER A 36 -2.42 -8.49 -8.93
C SER A 36 -1.41 -8.38 -7.79
N ASP A 37 -1.78 -7.59 -6.80
CA ASP A 37 -1.09 -7.44 -5.52
C ASP A 37 -2.12 -7.43 -4.39
N VAL A 38 -1.67 -7.52 -3.15
CA VAL A 38 -2.51 -7.49 -1.95
C VAL A 38 -2.25 -6.21 -1.18
N LEU A 39 -3.32 -5.53 -0.74
CA LEU A 39 -3.26 -4.36 0.12
C LEU A 39 -3.23 -4.79 1.59
N LEU A 40 -2.21 -4.33 2.33
CA LEU A 40 -2.04 -4.57 3.75
C LEU A 40 -2.61 -3.40 4.56
N TYR A 41 -3.10 -3.73 5.76
CA TYR A 41 -3.67 -2.81 6.73
C TYR A 41 -3.32 -3.25 8.15
N THR A 42 -3.32 -2.32 9.11
CA THR A 42 -2.99 -2.56 10.53
C THR A 42 -4.14 -3.26 11.27
N PHE A 43 -4.00 -3.49 12.58
CA PHE A 43 -5.10 -4.00 13.40
C PHE A 43 -6.18 -2.95 13.68
N ASP A 44 -5.85 -1.67 13.58
CA ASP A 44 -6.77 -0.54 13.74
C ASP A 44 -7.45 -0.17 12.40
N ASP A 45 -7.42 -1.08 11.42
CA ASP A 45 -7.93 -0.90 10.06
C ASP A 45 -7.26 0.23 9.26
N GLU A 46 -6.13 0.82 9.70
CA GLU A 46 -5.39 1.80 8.91
C GLU A 46 -4.67 1.12 7.73
N LEU A 47 -4.79 1.67 6.53
CA LEU A 47 -4.11 1.18 5.33
C LEU A 47 -2.59 1.40 5.42
N MET A 48 -1.79 0.47 4.88
CA MET A 48 -0.31 0.56 4.92
C MET A 48 0.30 0.69 3.52
N GLU A 49 0.34 -0.41 2.78
CA GLU A 49 0.99 -0.54 1.47
C GLU A 49 0.59 -1.88 0.84
N THR A 50 1.05 -2.15 -0.38
CA THR A 50 0.89 -3.46 -1.01
C THR A 50 2.09 -4.38 -0.71
N SER A 51 2.08 -5.62 -1.18
CA SER A 51 3.19 -6.54 -0.88
C SER A 51 4.53 -6.15 -1.53
N ILE A 52 4.53 -5.33 -2.59
CA ILE A 52 5.76 -4.86 -3.25
C ILE A 52 5.79 -3.37 -3.63
N ARG A 53 4.72 -2.61 -3.38
CA ARG A 53 4.59 -1.18 -3.71
C ARG A 53 3.97 -0.39 -2.57
N ASN A 54 4.38 0.86 -2.43
CA ASN A 54 3.57 1.85 -1.71
C ASN A 54 2.31 2.19 -2.54
N ILE A 55 1.32 2.83 -1.91
CA ILE A 55 0.01 3.14 -2.50
C ILE A 55 -0.46 4.54 -2.11
N ALA A 56 -1.25 5.17 -2.97
CA ALA A 56 -1.97 6.40 -2.69
C ALA A 56 -3.39 6.35 -3.27
N PHE A 57 -4.30 7.03 -2.60
CA PHE A 57 -5.72 7.11 -2.90
C PHE A 57 -6.09 8.54 -3.25
N LEU A 58 -7.01 8.73 -4.21
CA LEU A 58 -7.52 10.07 -4.51
C LEU A 58 -8.57 10.43 -3.45
N ARG A 59 -8.29 11.46 -2.64
CA ARG A 59 -9.12 11.89 -1.50
C ARG A 59 -9.15 13.41 -1.39
N ARG A 60 -9.91 13.92 -0.42
CA ARG A 60 -10.09 15.35 -0.07
C ARG A 60 -10.78 16.17 -1.17
N ASN A 61 -11.05 17.45 -0.87
CA ASN A 61 -11.61 18.43 -1.81
C ASN A 61 -10.85 19.77 -1.66
N PRO A 62 -10.09 20.24 -2.66
CA PRO A 62 -9.89 19.63 -3.98
C PRO A 62 -9.16 18.27 -3.92
N PRO A 63 -9.37 17.38 -4.92
CA PRO A 63 -8.79 16.03 -4.89
C PRO A 63 -7.25 16.03 -4.93
N CYS A 64 -6.64 15.22 -4.07
CA CYS A 64 -5.20 14.95 -4.10
C CYS A 64 -4.87 13.49 -3.77
N TRP A 65 -3.68 13.04 -4.15
CA TRP A 65 -3.19 11.70 -3.85
C TRP A 65 -2.70 11.61 -2.42
N VAL A 66 -3.42 10.89 -1.58
CA VAL A 66 -3.10 10.67 -0.17
C VAL A 66 -2.50 9.28 0.01
N THR A 67 -1.29 9.20 0.54
CA THR A 67 -0.59 7.94 0.84
C THR A 67 -0.63 7.65 2.34
N PRO A 68 -0.66 6.38 2.77
CA PRO A 68 -0.52 6.03 4.17
C PRO A 68 0.68 6.72 4.83
N ARG A 69 0.45 7.22 6.04
CA ARG A 69 1.45 7.84 6.90
C ARG A 69 2.45 6.80 7.39
N LYS A 70 3.73 7.20 7.50
CA LYS A 70 4.82 6.28 7.88
C LYS A 70 4.58 5.59 9.22
N GLU A 71 3.81 6.20 10.13
CA GLU A 71 3.51 5.66 11.46
C GLU A 71 2.75 4.33 11.38
N THR A 72 1.92 4.12 10.34
CA THR A 72 1.22 2.83 10.08
C THR A 72 2.18 1.64 9.93
N GLY A 73 3.47 1.90 9.71
CA GLY A 73 4.50 0.88 9.56
C GLY A 73 4.82 0.51 8.11
N CYS A 74 4.21 1.19 7.13
CA CYS A 74 4.56 1.01 5.73
C CYS A 74 6.04 1.35 5.46
N LEU A 75 6.63 0.70 4.46
CA LEU A 75 7.98 0.97 4.02
C LEU A 75 8.13 2.44 3.57
N PRO A 76 9.14 3.20 4.04
CA PRO A 76 9.45 4.53 3.51
C PRO A 76 10.15 4.40 2.14
N GLY A 77 9.42 3.91 1.13
CA GLY A 77 9.96 3.58 -0.18
C GLY A 77 10.56 4.79 -0.89
N VAL A 78 11.60 4.57 -1.69
CA VAL A 78 12.32 5.66 -2.37
C VAL A 78 11.44 6.43 -3.36
N MET A 79 10.55 5.75 -4.09
CA MET A 79 9.59 6.39 -5.00
C MET A 79 8.52 7.17 -4.22
N ARG A 80 8.07 6.65 -3.08
CA ARG A 80 7.16 7.35 -2.15
C ARG A 80 7.79 8.65 -1.67
N ARG A 81 9.04 8.59 -1.17
CA ARG A 81 9.78 9.76 -0.70
C ARG A 81 9.90 10.80 -1.80
N TRP A 82 10.33 10.40 -3.00
CA TRP A 82 10.45 11.31 -4.13
C TRP A 82 9.11 11.99 -4.47
N LEU A 83 8.00 11.24 -4.54
CA LEU A 83 6.68 11.80 -4.82
C LEU A 83 6.21 12.81 -3.75
N LEU A 84 6.50 12.55 -2.47
CA LEU A 84 6.23 13.47 -1.37
C LEU A 84 7.05 14.76 -1.49
N GLU A 85 8.36 14.65 -1.73
CA GLU A 85 9.27 15.78 -1.91
C GLU A 85 8.87 16.66 -3.11
N GLN A 86 8.30 16.06 -4.16
CA GLN A 86 7.79 16.77 -5.34
C GLN A 86 6.36 17.32 -5.15
N GLY A 87 5.74 17.14 -3.97
CA GLY A 87 4.36 17.57 -3.71
C GLY A 87 3.31 16.89 -4.60
N ARG A 88 3.62 15.71 -5.15
CA ARG A 88 2.72 14.94 -6.04
C ARG A 88 1.74 14.06 -5.26
N ILE A 89 2.15 13.65 -4.05
CA ILE A 89 1.32 12.96 -3.07
C ILE A 89 1.51 13.64 -1.71
N VAL A 90 0.61 13.40 -0.77
CA VAL A 90 0.67 13.88 0.62
C VAL A 90 0.44 12.72 1.59
N GLU A 91 0.98 12.80 2.80
CA GLU A 91 0.66 11.82 3.84
C GLU A 91 -0.78 12.01 4.35
N ALA A 92 -1.40 10.88 4.69
CA ALA A 92 -2.67 10.83 5.38
C ALA A 92 -2.56 11.38 6.81
N SER A 93 -3.63 12.00 7.28
CA SER A 93 -3.87 12.17 8.72
C SER A 93 -4.19 10.81 9.36
N GLU A 94 -4.05 10.71 10.68
CA GLU A 94 -4.45 9.51 11.44
C GLU A 94 -5.92 9.16 11.17
N GLY A 95 -6.19 7.89 10.86
CA GLY A 95 -7.53 7.39 10.54
C GLY A 95 -8.13 7.83 9.20
N GLU A 96 -7.45 8.68 8.40
CA GLU A 96 -7.99 9.17 7.12
C GLU A 96 -8.07 8.07 6.05
N LEU A 97 -7.16 7.10 6.09
CA LEU A 97 -7.14 5.96 5.18
C LEU A 97 -7.43 4.68 5.96
N SER A 98 -8.72 4.36 6.11
CA SER A 98 -9.17 3.10 6.70
C SER A 98 -9.56 2.08 5.63
N LYS A 99 -9.32 0.80 5.93
CA LYS A 99 -9.86 -0.34 5.17
C LYS A 99 -11.38 -0.27 5.04
N ARG A 100 -12.08 0.26 6.05
CA ARG A 100 -13.55 0.34 6.07
C ARG A 100 -14.11 1.28 5.01
N ASP A 101 -13.30 2.22 4.56
CA ASP A 101 -13.68 3.24 3.57
C ASP A 101 -13.23 2.88 2.15
N LEU A 102 -12.71 1.66 1.96
CA LEU A 102 -12.36 1.17 0.63
C LEU A 102 -13.63 0.97 -0.20
N VAL A 103 -13.58 1.46 -1.44
CA VAL A 103 -14.65 1.30 -2.40
C VAL A 103 -14.21 0.31 -3.47
N ASP A 104 -15.04 -0.68 -3.75
CA ASP A 104 -14.77 -1.63 -4.82
C ASP A 104 -14.61 -0.88 -6.16
N GLU A 105 -13.72 -1.38 -7.00
CA GLU A 105 -13.36 -0.77 -8.28
C GLU A 105 -12.72 0.63 -8.22
N GLU A 106 -12.38 1.16 -7.03
CA GLU A 106 -11.74 2.48 -6.94
C GLU A 106 -10.32 2.46 -7.52
N VAL A 107 -9.97 3.54 -8.23
CA VAL A 107 -8.65 3.69 -8.86
C VAL A 107 -7.64 4.22 -7.85
N VAL A 108 -6.50 3.53 -7.76
CA VAL A 108 -5.41 3.85 -6.85
C VAL A 108 -4.11 4.04 -7.62
N LEU A 109 -3.21 4.83 -7.06
CA LEU A 109 -1.85 4.97 -7.55
C LEU A 109 -0.94 4.05 -6.72
N THR A 110 -0.23 3.15 -7.37
CA THR A 110 0.78 2.28 -6.73
C THR A 110 2.16 2.61 -7.24
N PHE A 111 3.19 2.46 -6.41
CA PHE A 111 4.54 2.85 -6.79
C PHE A 111 5.66 2.12 -6.04
N ASN A 112 6.75 1.84 -6.75
CA ASN A 112 8.02 1.40 -6.17
C ASN A 112 9.21 1.93 -7.00
N GLY A 113 10.43 1.68 -6.54
CA GLY A 113 11.64 2.17 -7.22
C GLY A 113 12.05 1.39 -8.48
N VAL A 114 11.34 0.32 -8.84
CA VAL A 114 11.66 -0.52 -10.01
C VAL A 114 10.71 -0.20 -11.17
N GLU A 115 9.42 -0.08 -10.87
CA GLU A 115 8.34 0.05 -11.86
C GLU A 115 7.80 1.48 -11.96
N GLY A 116 8.29 2.40 -11.14
CA GLY A 116 7.78 3.76 -11.07
C GLY A 116 6.35 3.78 -10.53
N CYS A 117 5.48 4.54 -11.18
CA CYS A 117 4.06 4.64 -10.85
C CYS A 117 3.21 3.77 -11.77
N ARG A 118 2.23 3.06 -11.19
CA ARG A 118 1.21 2.30 -11.92
C ARG A 118 -0.18 2.55 -11.35
N TRP A 119 -1.15 2.57 -12.24
CA TRP A 119 -2.56 2.51 -11.84
C TRP A 119 -2.90 1.11 -11.33
N GLY A 120 -3.68 1.07 -10.26
CA GLY A 120 -4.32 -0.13 -9.75
C GLY A 120 -5.80 0.10 -9.56
N ARG A 121 -6.53 -0.99 -9.33
CA ARG A 121 -7.94 -0.95 -8.97
C ARG A 121 -8.15 -1.82 -7.75
N ILE A 122 -8.89 -1.32 -6.76
CA ILE A 122 -9.27 -2.10 -5.59
C ILE A 122 -10.30 -3.14 -6.01
N VAL A 123 -10.06 -4.39 -5.62
CA VAL A 123 -11.02 -5.50 -5.77
C VAL A 123 -11.28 -6.04 -4.37
N LEU A 124 -12.48 -5.84 -3.87
CA LEU A 124 -12.89 -6.37 -2.57
C LEU A 124 -13.30 -7.84 -2.75
N THR A 125 -12.64 -8.73 -2.02
CA THR A 125 -13.08 -10.12 -1.94
C THR A 125 -14.35 -10.21 -1.13
N SER A 126 -15.41 -10.79 -1.69
CA SER A 126 -16.57 -11.22 -0.92
C SER A 126 -16.10 -12.26 0.11
N THR A 127 -16.31 -11.97 1.40
CA THR A 127 -16.12 -12.91 2.51
C THR A 127 -17.04 -14.10 2.40
#